data_AF-X1LUK3-F1
#
_entry.id   AF-X1LUK3-F1
#
_cell.length_a   1.000
_cell.length_b   1.000
_cell.length_c   1.000
_cell.angle_alpha   90.00
_cell.angle_beta   90.00
_cell.angle_gamma   90.00
#
_symmetry.space_group_name_H-M   'P 1'
#
loop_
_entity.id
_entity.type
_entity.pdbx_description
1 polymer ?
#
loop_
_entity_poly.entity_id
_entity_poly.type
_entity_poly.pdbx_seq_one_letter_code
_entity_poly.pdbx_strand_id
1 'polypeptide(L)'
;GCGGDGEEPGADGYNEVIDCTFMDNNVTGVYILDSGNNTVRDCNLNNLYPQDDAGTYLFGVIIAEEEIGSIDNKIYYNNFIDIYGGRNGNDSCASPNRRDNGVNIGNYWSNFDEDSEGAWDNDSNGIVDYNYTVNGSAGALDHYPLRNPNPFGIVTITRVSQTPSNIKVNSTGDVTILFNITTATTPINSSSILVVHTINQTYDGAYYLNASYRLPNSTKQPDRVRADNRNENLWFEKFNASG
;
A
#
# COMPACT_ATOMS: atom_id res chain seq x y z
N GLY A 1 -29.05 30.26 -5.52
CA GLY A 1 -28.20 30.31 -6.71
C GLY A 1 -26.81 30.65 -6.27
N CYS A 2 -25.85 29.79 -6.61
CA CYS A 2 -24.46 30.18 -6.84
C CYS A 2 -24.18 29.86 -8.30
N GLY A 3 -23.80 30.89 -9.05
CA GLY A 3 -23.20 30.82 -10.37
C GLY A 3 -22.02 31.79 -10.36
N GLY A 4 -20.91 31.32 -10.93
CA GLY A 4 -19.69 32.00 -11.39
C GLY A 4 -19.28 33.33 -10.76
N ASP A 5 -18.09 33.38 -10.14
CA ASP A 5 -16.84 33.78 -10.82
C ASP A 5 -15.68 33.88 -9.80
N GLY A 6 -14.52 33.31 -10.17
CA GLY A 6 -13.20 33.67 -9.61
C GLY A 6 -12.76 32.94 -8.33
N GLU A 7 -11.81 32.01 -8.49
CA GLU A 7 -10.89 31.44 -7.48
C GLU A 7 -11.18 31.75 -5.99
N GLU A 8 -11.74 30.78 -5.27
CA GLU A 8 -11.37 30.58 -3.86
C GLU A 8 -10.35 29.42 -3.78
N PRO A 9 -9.09 29.67 -3.42
CA PRO A 9 -8.15 28.62 -3.10
C PRO A 9 -8.39 28.21 -1.64
N GLY A 10 -8.94 27.01 -1.40
CA GLY A 10 -9.15 26.59 -0.01
C GLY A 10 -9.96 25.31 0.20
N ALA A 11 -9.72 24.25 -0.57
CA ALA A 11 -10.02 22.90 -0.12
C ALA A 11 -9.07 21.98 -0.89
N ASP A 12 -7.91 21.67 -0.30
CA ASP A 12 -6.91 20.78 -0.89
C ASP A 12 -7.52 19.39 -1.04
N GLY A 13 -8.16 19.10 -2.17
CA GLY A 13 -8.80 17.82 -2.43
C GLY A 13 -7.96 16.89 -3.30
N TYR A 14 -8.45 15.66 -3.51
CA TYR A 14 -7.80 14.66 -4.38
C TYR A 14 -6.40 14.25 -3.93
N ASN A 15 -6.09 14.36 -2.64
CA ASN A 15 -4.84 13.87 -2.10
C ASN A 15 -4.91 12.36 -1.83
N GLU A 16 -3.75 11.71 -1.88
CA GLU A 16 -3.61 10.29 -1.56
C GLU A 16 -2.55 10.10 -0.46
N VAL A 17 -2.94 9.41 0.61
CA VAL A 17 -2.01 8.88 1.63
C VAL A 17 -2.01 7.36 1.47
N ILE A 18 -0.90 6.82 0.98
CA ILE A 18 -0.78 5.42 0.57
C ILE A 18 0.50 4.82 1.15
N ASP A 19 0.43 3.57 1.62
CA ASP A 19 1.61 2.78 2.04
C ASP A 19 2.46 3.49 3.10
N CYS A 20 1.78 4.19 4.02
CA CYS A 20 2.41 4.93 5.10
C CYS A 20 2.33 4.15 6.41
N THR A 21 3.35 4.26 7.25
CA THR A 21 3.33 3.76 8.63
C THR A 21 3.36 4.92 9.62
N PHE A 22 2.33 5.00 10.45
CA PHE A 22 2.23 5.94 11.57
C PHE A 22 2.31 5.12 12.86
N MET A 23 3.41 5.24 13.61
CA MET A 23 3.61 4.44 14.81
C MET A 23 4.21 5.21 15.97
N ASP A 24 3.82 4.84 17.19
CA ASP A 24 4.38 5.34 18.45
C ASP A 24 4.35 6.87 18.60
N ASN A 25 3.34 7.53 18.00
CA ASN A 25 3.18 8.97 18.05
C ASN A 25 2.06 9.38 19.03
N ASN A 26 2.22 10.55 19.63
CA ASN A 26 1.23 11.17 20.52
C ASN A 26 0.27 12.12 19.81
N VAL A 27 0.16 12.03 18.48
CA VAL A 27 -0.67 12.89 17.64
C VAL A 27 -1.52 12.03 16.70
N THR A 28 -2.55 12.65 16.12
CA THR A 28 -3.38 12.06 15.05
C THR A 28 -2.49 11.59 13.90
N GLY A 29 -2.76 10.40 13.36
CA GLY A 29 -2.00 9.86 12.22
C GLY A 29 -2.33 10.61 10.92
N VAL A 30 -3.62 10.70 10.58
CA VAL A 30 -4.08 11.47 9.41
C VAL A 30 -5.22 12.41 9.81
N TYR A 31 -5.09 13.68 9.44
CA TYR A 31 -6.11 14.70 9.67
C TYR A 31 -6.54 15.33 8.34
N ILE A 32 -7.82 15.14 7.98
CA ILE A 32 -8.46 15.73 6.79
C ILE A 32 -9.38 16.85 7.29
N LEU A 33 -9.06 18.08 6.95
CA LEU A 33 -9.78 19.28 7.37
C LEU A 33 -10.21 20.09 6.15
N ASP A 34 -11.50 20.46 6.10
CA ASP A 34 -12.11 21.26 5.02
C ASP A 34 -11.69 20.83 3.61
N SER A 35 -11.77 19.53 3.37
CA SER A 35 -11.16 18.92 2.20
C SER A 35 -11.94 17.72 1.69
N GLY A 36 -11.98 17.54 0.37
CA GLY A 36 -12.79 16.50 -0.26
C GLY A 36 -12.08 15.66 -1.31
N ASN A 37 -12.68 14.50 -1.61
CA ASN A 37 -12.16 13.53 -2.59
C ASN A 37 -10.77 12.96 -2.24
N ASN A 38 -10.35 12.97 -0.97
CA ASN A 38 -9.07 12.37 -0.59
C ASN A 38 -9.20 10.87 -0.36
N THR A 39 -8.09 10.17 -0.51
CA THR A 39 -8.00 8.73 -0.26
C THR A 39 -6.88 8.42 0.73
N VAL A 40 -7.22 7.69 1.79
CA VAL A 40 -6.26 7.09 2.72
C VAL A 40 -6.37 5.58 2.62
N ARG A 41 -5.31 4.92 2.15
CA ARG A 41 -5.32 3.46 1.97
C ARG A 41 -3.97 2.82 2.19
N ASP A 42 -3.97 1.51 2.41
CA ASP A 42 -2.75 0.72 2.58
C ASP A 42 -1.84 1.23 3.71
N CYS A 43 -2.37 2.00 4.67
CA CYS A 43 -1.57 2.56 5.76
C CYS A 43 -1.63 1.66 7.00
N ASN A 44 -0.57 1.69 7.80
CA ASN A 44 -0.51 1.05 9.11
C ASN A 44 -0.46 2.11 10.21
N LEU A 45 -1.51 2.18 11.02
CA LEU A 45 -1.61 3.06 12.18
C LEU A 45 -1.51 2.21 13.44
N ASN A 46 -0.39 2.30 14.15
CA ASN A 46 -0.07 1.38 15.23
C ASN A 46 0.35 2.12 16.50
N ASN A 47 -0.20 1.72 17.64
CA ASN A 47 0.19 2.22 18.96
C ASN A 47 0.20 3.76 19.01
N LEU A 48 -0.83 4.37 18.45
CA LEU A 48 -1.00 5.81 18.50
C LEU A 48 -1.66 6.19 19.81
N TYR A 49 -1.17 7.29 20.38
CA TYR A 49 -1.71 7.92 21.58
C TYR A 49 -2.14 9.36 21.28
N PRO A 50 -3.12 9.57 20.38
CA PRO A 50 -3.36 10.87 19.78
C PRO A 50 -3.81 11.87 20.85
N GLN A 51 -3.11 12.99 20.97
CA GLN A 51 -3.46 14.11 21.85
C GLN A 51 -3.29 15.44 21.11
N ASP A 52 -4.10 16.44 21.47
CA ASP A 52 -3.84 17.84 21.12
C ASP A 52 -2.83 18.47 22.11
N ASP A 53 -2.44 19.72 21.85
CA ASP A 53 -1.51 20.48 22.72
C ASP A 53 -2.06 20.71 24.15
N ALA A 54 -3.38 20.55 24.34
CA ALA A 54 -4.04 20.64 25.64
C ALA A 54 -4.12 19.28 26.36
N GLY A 55 -3.66 18.19 25.75
CA GLY A 55 -3.71 16.82 26.28
C GLY A 55 -5.05 16.13 26.09
N THR A 56 -5.95 16.67 25.27
CA THR A 56 -7.24 16.05 24.91
C THR A 56 -6.99 14.91 23.95
N TYR A 57 -7.54 13.72 24.24
CA TYR A 57 -7.41 12.56 23.37
C TYR A 57 -8.12 12.75 22.02
N LEU A 58 -7.36 12.57 20.94
CA LEU A 58 -7.79 12.60 19.55
C LEU A 58 -8.00 11.18 19.00
N PHE A 59 -8.07 11.03 17.67
CA PHE A 59 -8.31 9.76 16.98
C PHE A 59 -7.16 9.41 16.02
N GLY A 60 -7.05 8.15 15.63
CA GLY A 60 -6.05 7.69 14.66
C GLY A 60 -6.18 8.40 13.31
N VAL A 61 -7.40 8.43 12.75
CA VAL A 61 -7.73 9.25 11.56
C VAL A 61 -8.97 10.11 11.80
N ILE A 62 -8.82 11.41 11.57
CA ILE A 62 -9.90 12.39 11.72
C ILE A 62 -10.28 12.97 10.36
N ILE A 63 -11.59 12.99 10.08
CA ILE A 63 -12.20 13.84 9.06
C ILE A 63 -13.02 14.91 9.79
N ALA A 64 -12.69 16.18 9.57
CA ALA A 64 -13.33 17.31 10.23
C ALA A 64 -13.70 18.42 9.27
N GLU A 65 -14.58 19.30 9.74
CA GLU A 65 -15.03 20.51 9.07
C GLU A 65 -14.89 21.69 10.03
N GLU A 66 -14.33 22.79 9.53
CA GLU A 66 -14.29 24.09 10.22
C GLU A 66 -15.13 25.13 9.47
N GLU A 67 -15.00 25.21 8.14
CA GLU A 67 -15.73 26.18 7.31
C GLU A 67 -16.47 25.57 6.12
N ILE A 68 -15.81 24.71 5.32
CA ILE A 68 -16.29 24.32 3.98
C ILE A 68 -16.82 22.87 3.94
N GLY A 69 -16.52 22.08 4.97
CA GLY A 69 -16.98 20.69 5.05
C GLY A 69 -16.03 19.73 4.34
N SER A 70 -15.70 18.60 4.98
CA SER A 70 -14.96 17.54 4.32
C SER A 70 -15.91 16.52 3.68
N ILE A 71 -15.79 16.29 2.37
CA ILE A 71 -16.77 15.54 1.57
C ILE A 71 -16.13 14.46 0.68
N ASP A 72 -16.81 13.34 0.47
CA ASP A 72 -16.40 12.28 -0.47
C ASP A 72 -14.99 11.71 -0.22
N ASN A 73 -14.52 11.76 1.02
CA ASN A 73 -13.25 11.15 1.41
C ASN A 73 -13.41 9.64 1.61
N LYS A 74 -12.37 8.87 1.25
CA LYS A 74 -12.37 7.41 1.36
C LYS A 74 -11.20 6.93 2.20
N ILE A 75 -11.50 6.19 3.25
CA ILE A 75 -10.49 5.56 4.11
C ILE A 75 -10.73 4.06 4.06
N TYR A 76 -9.88 3.31 3.38
CA TYR A 76 -10.07 1.87 3.21
C TYR A 76 -8.75 1.13 3.15
N TYR A 77 -8.77 -0.15 3.51
CA TYR A 77 -7.64 -1.05 3.43
C TYR A 77 -6.44 -0.64 4.30
N ASN A 78 -6.72 0.07 5.41
CA ASN A 78 -5.74 0.43 6.42
C ASN A 78 -5.81 -0.51 7.62
N ASN A 79 -4.74 -0.55 8.42
CA ASN A 79 -4.68 -1.25 9.70
C ASN A 79 -4.73 -0.25 10.85
N PHE A 80 -5.73 -0.38 11.73
CA PHE A 80 -5.84 0.39 12.97
C PHE A 80 -5.55 -0.52 14.16
N ILE A 81 -4.31 -0.47 14.64
CA ILE A 81 -3.75 -1.39 15.65
C ILE A 81 -3.48 -0.63 16.94
N ASP A 82 -4.10 -1.07 18.04
CA ASP A 82 -3.84 -0.56 19.38
C ASP A 82 -3.92 0.97 19.50
N ILE A 83 -4.91 1.59 18.85
CA ILE A 83 -5.15 3.02 18.99
C ILE A 83 -5.77 3.28 20.36
N TYR A 84 -5.13 4.15 21.15
CA TYR A 84 -5.49 4.33 22.55
C TYR A 84 -6.98 4.59 22.76
N GLY A 85 -7.58 3.82 23.67
CA GLY A 85 -8.98 3.95 24.07
C GLY A 85 -9.99 3.62 22.97
N GLY A 86 -9.59 2.85 21.94
CA GLY A 86 -10.45 2.51 20.81
C GLY A 86 -10.77 3.69 19.89
N ARG A 87 -9.98 4.77 19.96
CA ARG A 87 -10.18 6.00 19.20
C ARG A 87 -9.65 5.88 17.77
N ASN A 88 -10.07 4.84 17.04
CA ASN A 88 -9.51 4.51 15.74
C ASN A 88 -9.77 5.59 14.68
N GLY A 89 -10.99 6.13 14.66
CA GLY A 89 -11.34 7.20 13.73
C GLY A 89 -12.50 8.06 14.21
N ASN A 90 -12.52 9.29 13.69
CA ASN A 90 -13.63 10.23 13.85
C ASN A 90 -14.01 10.87 12.51
N ASP A 91 -15.30 10.98 12.24
CA ASP A 91 -15.85 11.74 11.13
C ASP A 91 -16.90 12.72 11.65
N SER A 92 -16.48 13.95 11.96
CA SER A 92 -17.42 14.93 12.51
C SER A 92 -18.30 15.59 11.45
N CYS A 93 -18.10 15.28 10.17
CA CYS A 93 -18.75 16.00 9.08
C CYS A 93 -20.17 15.48 8.84
N ALA A 94 -21.08 16.37 8.44
CA ALA A 94 -22.45 15.97 8.06
C ALA A 94 -22.53 15.34 6.66
N SER A 95 -21.44 15.40 5.89
CA SER A 95 -21.34 15.01 4.49
C SER A 95 -20.90 13.55 4.31
N PRO A 96 -21.18 12.91 3.14
CA PRO A 96 -20.93 11.48 2.95
C PRO A 96 -19.44 11.18 2.73
N ASN A 97 -18.69 10.94 3.81
CA ASN A 97 -17.41 10.25 3.71
C ASN A 97 -17.59 8.74 3.88
N ARG A 98 -16.54 7.97 3.59
CA ARG A 98 -16.58 6.51 3.65
C ARG A 98 -15.38 5.95 4.40
N ARG A 99 -15.64 4.91 5.20
CA ARG A 99 -14.62 4.04 5.79
C ARG A 99 -14.42 2.76 4.99
N ASP A 100 -14.75 2.82 3.70
CA ASP A 100 -14.59 1.72 2.74
C ASP A 100 -14.38 2.26 1.32
N ASN A 101 -14.10 1.36 0.37
CA ASN A 101 -13.95 1.68 -1.05
C ASN A 101 -15.29 1.90 -1.78
N GLY A 102 -16.42 1.77 -1.09
CA GLY A 102 -17.77 1.84 -1.62
C GLY A 102 -18.28 0.58 -2.33
N VAL A 103 -17.51 -0.51 -2.33
CA VAL A 103 -17.84 -1.75 -3.03
C VAL A 103 -17.86 -2.95 -2.09
N ASN A 104 -16.71 -3.28 -1.48
CA ASN A 104 -16.55 -4.51 -0.69
C ASN A 104 -15.24 -4.58 0.12
N ILE A 105 -14.54 -3.46 0.34
CA ILE A 105 -13.28 -3.45 1.10
C ILE A 105 -13.28 -2.27 2.06
N GLY A 106 -13.14 -2.57 3.34
CA GLY A 106 -13.00 -1.64 4.44
C GLY A 106 -11.61 -1.70 5.06
N ASN A 107 -11.51 -1.43 6.35
CA ASN A 107 -10.28 -1.40 7.12
C ASN A 107 -10.24 -2.51 8.17
N TYR A 108 -9.05 -2.83 8.66
CA TYR A 108 -8.88 -3.68 9.83
C TYR A 108 -8.89 -2.83 11.11
N TRP A 109 -9.62 -3.30 12.12
CA TRP A 109 -9.75 -2.64 13.43
C TRP A 109 -9.42 -3.65 14.53
N SER A 110 -8.31 -3.46 15.23
CA SER A 110 -7.84 -4.37 16.30
C SER A 110 -8.73 -4.47 17.54
N ASN A 111 -9.80 -3.67 17.63
CA ASN A 111 -10.83 -3.75 18.66
C ASN A 111 -12.19 -4.20 18.10
N PHE A 112 -12.17 -4.76 16.88
CA PHE A 112 -13.30 -5.34 16.20
C PHE A 112 -12.82 -6.40 15.21
N ASP A 113 -12.08 -7.37 15.73
CA ASP A 113 -11.55 -8.51 14.98
C ASP A 113 -11.82 -9.86 15.65
N GLU A 114 -12.39 -9.86 16.85
CA GLU A 114 -12.83 -11.07 17.55
C GLU A 114 -14.36 -11.29 17.45
N ASP A 115 -14.78 -12.57 17.50
CA ASP A 115 -16.22 -12.91 17.59
C ASP A 115 -16.87 -12.29 18.85
N SER A 116 -16.11 -12.17 19.94
CA SER A 116 -16.53 -11.51 21.20
C SER A 116 -16.93 -10.06 21.01
N GLU A 117 -16.37 -9.39 20.00
CA GLU A 117 -16.59 -7.99 19.68
C GLU A 117 -17.71 -7.80 18.64
N GLY A 118 -18.25 -8.90 18.11
CA GLY A 118 -19.25 -8.90 17.05
C GLY A 118 -18.65 -8.97 15.65
N ALA A 119 -17.34 -9.19 15.51
CA ALA A 119 -16.63 -9.16 14.24
C ALA A 119 -16.86 -10.41 13.36
N TRP A 120 -18.05 -11.02 13.38
CA TRP A 120 -18.30 -12.33 12.79
C TRP A 120 -18.17 -12.35 11.26
N ASP A 121 -17.39 -13.29 10.73
CA ASP A 121 -17.21 -13.58 9.30
C ASP A 121 -17.80 -14.98 9.01
N ASN A 122 -19.10 -15.01 8.66
CA ASN A 122 -19.87 -16.24 8.56
C ASN A 122 -19.63 -17.00 7.25
N ASP A 123 -19.16 -16.32 6.20
CA ASP A 123 -18.79 -16.96 4.92
C ASP A 123 -17.27 -17.20 4.77
N SER A 124 -16.47 -16.81 5.77
CA SER A 124 -15.02 -16.98 5.84
C SER A 124 -14.26 -16.33 4.68
N ASN A 125 -14.77 -15.21 4.16
CA ASN A 125 -14.16 -14.49 3.05
C ASN A 125 -13.09 -13.47 3.51
N GLY A 126 -12.88 -13.32 4.82
CA GLY A 126 -11.93 -12.38 5.42
C GLY A 126 -12.50 -11.00 5.70
N ILE A 127 -13.78 -10.77 5.42
CA ILE A 127 -14.54 -9.54 5.69
C ILE A 127 -15.59 -9.87 6.75
N VAL A 128 -15.73 -9.00 7.72
CA VAL A 128 -16.74 -9.08 8.76
C VAL A 128 -18.12 -8.76 8.17
N ASP A 129 -19.12 -9.59 8.45
CA ASP A 129 -20.49 -9.42 7.91
C ASP A 129 -21.27 -8.28 8.57
N TYR A 130 -20.76 -7.75 9.67
CA TYR A 130 -21.32 -6.61 10.39
C TYR A 130 -20.47 -5.34 10.20
N ASN A 131 -21.16 -4.21 10.06
CA ASN A 131 -20.50 -2.92 9.97
C ASN A 131 -19.74 -2.59 11.26
N TYR A 132 -18.58 -1.96 11.13
CA TYR A 132 -17.90 -1.32 12.24
C TYR A 132 -18.30 0.16 12.33
N THR A 133 -18.74 0.60 13.50
CA THR A 133 -19.10 2.00 13.73
C THR A 133 -17.88 2.77 14.21
N VAL A 134 -17.52 3.84 13.50
CA VAL A 134 -16.53 4.81 13.98
C VAL A 134 -17.23 5.97 14.69
N ASN A 135 -16.49 6.76 15.47
CA ASN A 135 -17.06 7.96 16.07
C ASN A 135 -17.40 8.98 14.97
N GLY A 136 -18.52 9.69 15.11
CA GLY A 136 -18.88 10.72 14.15
C GLY A 136 -20.35 10.81 13.77
N SER A 137 -20.57 11.49 12.65
CA SER A 137 -21.87 11.86 12.07
C SER A 137 -22.18 10.97 10.84
N ALA A 138 -22.60 11.55 9.72
CA ALA A 138 -22.97 10.77 8.53
C ALA A 138 -21.72 10.14 7.89
N GLY A 139 -21.79 8.87 7.48
CA GLY A 139 -20.66 8.17 6.86
C GLY A 139 -19.66 7.52 7.83
N ALA A 140 -19.93 7.59 9.14
CA ALA A 140 -19.15 6.98 10.22
C ALA A 140 -19.30 5.44 10.32
N LEU A 141 -19.39 4.75 9.18
CA LEU A 141 -19.51 3.30 9.11
C LEU A 141 -18.48 2.72 8.14
N ASP A 142 -17.80 1.69 8.58
CA ASP A 142 -17.10 0.76 7.71
C ASP A 142 -18.01 -0.43 7.43
N HIS A 143 -18.47 -0.56 6.18
CA HIS A 143 -19.41 -1.61 5.78
C HIS A 143 -18.73 -2.95 5.48
N TYR A 144 -17.39 -2.95 5.37
CA TYR A 144 -16.63 -4.14 5.00
C TYR A 144 -15.37 -4.28 5.88
N PRO A 145 -15.51 -4.30 7.22
CA PRO A 145 -14.35 -4.40 8.10
C PRO A 145 -13.57 -5.68 7.81
N LEU A 146 -12.24 -5.60 7.83
CA LEU A 146 -11.40 -6.77 7.60
C LEU A 146 -11.29 -7.58 8.88
N ARG A 147 -11.43 -8.91 8.77
CA ARG A 147 -11.32 -9.83 9.92
C ARG A 147 -9.89 -9.99 10.43
N ASN A 148 -8.90 -9.75 9.58
CA ASN A 148 -7.49 -9.82 9.92
C ASN A 148 -6.79 -8.55 9.41
N PRO A 149 -5.64 -8.17 9.99
CA PRO A 149 -4.83 -7.09 9.45
C PRO A 149 -4.60 -7.29 7.96
N ASN A 150 -4.70 -6.20 7.20
CA ASN A 150 -4.40 -6.20 5.77
C ASN A 150 -3.09 -6.95 5.54
N PRO A 151 -3.13 -8.03 4.73
CA PRO A 151 -2.04 -8.98 4.62
C PRO A 151 -0.75 -8.38 4.06
N PHE A 152 -0.79 -7.22 3.42
CA PHE A 152 0.39 -6.64 2.77
C PHE A 152 1.36 -5.95 3.73
N GLY A 153 1.13 -6.02 5.05
CA GLY A 153 2.13 -5.64 6.05
C GLY A 153 3.46 -6.33 5.78
N ILE A 154 4.39 -5.61 5.16
CA ILE A 154 5.75 -6.04 4.79
C ILE A 154 5.79 -7.19 3.77
N VAL A 155 5.98 -6.84 2.49
CA VAL A 155 6.48 -7.77 1.48
C VAL A 155 7.96 -8.05 1.75
N THR A 156 8.28 -9.25 2.23
CA THR A 156 9.67 -9.69 2.39
C THR A 156 10.12 -10.44 1.15
N ILE A 157 11.16 -9.94 0.48
CA ILE A 157 11.81 -10.61 -0.64
C ILE A 157 13.15 -11.16 -0.15
N THR A 158 13.26 -12.49 -0.07
CA THR A 158 14.51 -13.16 0.31
C THR A 158 15.05 -13.94 -0.87
N ARG A 159 16.34 -13.77 -1.20
CA ARG A 159 17.01 -14.65 -2.17
C ARG A 159 17.13 -16.05 -1.59
N VAL A 160 16.48 -17.03 -2.22
CA VAL A 160 16.56 -18.45 -1.85
C VAL A 160 17.81 -19.08 -2.42
N SER A 161 18.02 -18.93 -3.73
CA SER A 161 19.14 -19.57 -4.41
C SER A 161 19.50 -18.86 -5.70
N GLN A 162 20.63 -19.24 -6.27
CA GLN A 162 21.07 -18.82 -7.58
C GLN A 162 21.76 -19.98 -8.27
N THR A 163 21.51 -20.17 -9.56
CA THR A 163 22.21 -21.16 -10.40
C THR A 163 22.71 -20.48 -11.68
N PRO A 164 23.99 -20.62 -12.03
CA PRO A 164 25.06 -21.23 -11.22
C PRO A 164 25.32 -20.44 -9.94
N SER A 165 25.73 -21.12 -8.85
CA SER A 165 26.02 -20.48 -7.56
C SER A 165 27.25 -19.57 -7.61
N ASN A 166 28.14 -19.82 -8.56
CA ASN A 166 29.33 -19.02 -8.84
C ASN A 166 29.22 -18.42 -10.24
N ILE A 167 28.93 -17.13 -10.33
CA ILE A 167 29.09 -16.39 -11.58
C ILE A 167 30.56 -16.03 -11.72
N LYS A 168 31.20 -16.54 -12.77
CA LYS A 168 32.56 -16.13 -13.13
C LYS A 168 32.49 -14.96 -14.10
N VAL A 169 33.44 -14.05 -13.96
CA VAL A 169 33.88 -13.12 -15.00
C VAL A 169 34.03 -13.94 -16.30
N ASN A 170 33.35 -13.56 -17.40
CA ASN A 170 33.23 -14.29 -18.67
C ASN A 170 32.32 -15.53 -18.75
N SER A 171 31.46 -15.83 -17.77
CA SER A 171 30.52 -16.93 -17.95
C SER A 171 29.38 -16.54 -18.90
N THR A 172 29.27 -17.24 -20.02
CA THR A 172 28.11 -17.18 -20.91
C THR A 172 27.13 -18.29 -20.53
N GLY A 173 25.91 -17.94 -20.17
CA GLY A 173 24.88 -18.91 -19.78
C GLY A 173 23.79 -18.29 -18.92
N ASP A 174 22.64 -18.95 -18.89
CA ASP A 174 21.49 -18.45 -18.14
C ASP A 174 21.79 -18.50 -16.63
N VAL A 175 21.57 -17.38 -15.97
CA VAL A 175 21.47 -17.33 -14.51
C VAL A 175 20.00 -17.51 -14.15
N THR A 176 19.72 -18.26 -13.11
CA THR A 176 18.39 -18.32 -12.48
C THR A 176 18.56 -17.90 -11.03
N ILE A 177 17.80 -16.90 -10.59
CA ILE A 177 17.74 -16.49 -9.19
C ILE A 177 16.36 -16.85 -8.68
N LEU A 178 16.29 -17.61 -7.59
CA LEU A 178 15.03 -17.91 -6.94
C LEU A 178 14.85 -16.95 -5.77
N PHE A 179 13.74 -16.22 -5.75
CA PHE A 179 13.30 -15.43 -4.62
C PHE A 179 12.14 -16.12 -3.91
N ASN A 180 12.07 -15.94 -2.59
CA ASN A 180 10.87 -16.20 -1.81
C ASN A 180 10.24 -14.84 -1.51
N ILE A 181 8.98 -14.67 -1.88
CA ILE A 181 8.21 -13.45 -1.61
C ILE A 181 7.12 -13.83 -0.60
N THR A 182 7.20 -13.27 0.60
CA THR A 182 6.22 -13.51 1.67
C THR A 182 5.58 -12.20 2.09
N THR A 183 4.34 -12.27 2.55
CA THR A 183 3.70 -11.19 3.31
C THR A 183 3.51 -11.63 4.76
N ALA A 184 3.23 -10.71 5.69
CA ALA A 184 3.11 -11.05 7.12
C ALA A 184 2.01 -12.08 7.42
N THR A 185 0.96 -12.19 6.61
CA THR A 185 -0.18 -13.06 6.92
C THR A 185 -0.56 -14.04 5.80
N THR A 186 -0.02 -13.90 4.59
CA THR A 186 -0.26 -14.85 3.48
C THR A 186 1.02 -15.15 2.70
N PRO A 187 1.44 -16.42 2.54
CA PRO A 187 2.43 -16.78 1.54
C PRO A 187 1.89 -16.41 0.16
N ILE A 188 2.55 -15.50 -0.56
CA ILE A 188 2.22 -15.31 -1.98
C ILE A 188 2.61 -16.61 -2.66
N ASN A 189 1.60 -17.41 -3.02
CA ASN A 189 1.76 -18.68 -3.70
C ASN A 189 2.86 -18.59 -4.78
N SER A 190 4.03 -19.18 -4.48
CA SER A 190 5.12 -19.50 -5.39
C SER A 190 5.49 -18.44 -6.45
N SER A 191 5.73 -17.19 -6.06
CA SER A 191 6.25 -16.19 -6.99
C SER A 191 7.77 -16.31 -7.16
N SER A 192 8.21 -16.79 -8.33
CA SER A 192 9.62 -16.85 -8.73
C SER A 192 9.87 -15.90 -9.90
N ILE A 193 10.90 -15.06 -9.80
CA ILE A 193 11.33 -14.17 -10.89
C ILE A 193 12.55 -14.80 -11.57
N LEU A 194 12.44 -15.12 -12.86
CA LEU A 194 13.57 -15.60 -13.66
C LEU A 194 14.35 -14.39 -14.23
N VAL A 195 15.58 -14.18 -13.75
CA VAL A 195 16.48 -13.14 -14.27
C VAL A 195 17.59 -13.77 -15.09
N VAL A 196 17.60 -13.55 -16.42
CA VAL A 196 18.59 -14.10 -17.36
C VAL A 196 19.71 -13.09 -17.59
N HIS A 197 20.88 -13.34 -17.01
CA HIS A 197 22.08 -12.53 -17.22
C HIS A 197 22.97 -13.14 -18.32
N THR A 198 23.49 -12.32 -19.25
CA THR A 198 24.65 -12.70 -20.09
C THR A 198 25.83 -11.76 -19.82
N ILE A 199 26.93 -12.23 -19.22
CA ILE A 199 28.18 -11.44 -19.17
C ILE A 199 28.95 -11.70 -20.47
N ASN A 200 29.12 -10.68 -21.32
CA ASN A 200 30.03 -10.77 -22.47
C ASN A 200 31.08 -9.66 -22.39
N GLN A 201 32.35 -10.04 -22.19
CA GLN A 201 33.45 -9.07 -21.96
C GLN A 201 34.22 -8.68 -23.22
N THR A 202 33.75 -9.06 -24.41
CA THR A 202 34.52 -8.84 -25.65
C THR A 202 33.90 -7.81 -26.58
N TYR A 203 33.32 -6.75 -26.03
CA TYR A 203 33.10 -5.52 -26.80
C TYR A 203 34.00 -4.41 -26.25
N ASP A 204 35.14 -4.21 -26.91
CA ASP A 204 35.90 -2.95 -26.92
C ASP A 204 36.59 -2.50 -25.61
N GLY A 205 37.20 -3.42 -24.85
CA GLY A 205 38.12 -3.06 -23.77
C GLY A 205 37.51 -2.38 -22.54
N ALA A 206 36.17 -2.37 -22.43
CA ALA A 206 35.43 -1.84 -21.30
C ALA A 206 34.55 -2.92 -20.63
N TYR A 207 34.31 -2.75 -19.32
CA TYR A 207 33.51 -3.68 -18.52
C TYR A 207 32.01 -3.33 -18.65
N TYR A 208 31.26 -4.18 -19.34
CA TYR A 208 29.80 -4.03 -19.47
C TYR A 208 29.06 -5.19 -18.79
N LEU A 209 28.03 -4.86 -17.99
CA LEU A 209 27.08 -5.81 -17.41
C LEU A 209 25.78 -5.76 -18.24
N ASN A 210 25.38 -6.88 -18.84
CA ASN A 210 24.16 -6.96 -19.66
C ASN A 210 23.12 -7.87 -18.98
N ALA A 211 22.06 -7.31 -18.39
CA ALA A 211 20.98 -8.09 -17.79
C ALA A 211 19.72 -8.11 -18.68
N SER A 212 19.01 -9.24 -18.69
CA SER A 212 17.66 -9.39 -19.25
C SER A 212 16.77 -10.17 -18.26
N TYR A 213 15.45 -10.01 -18.29
CA TYR A 213 14.56 -10.75 -17.40
C TYR A 213 13.37 -11.34 -18.15
N ARG A 214 12.77 -12.40 -17.60
CA ARG A 214 11.56 -13.04 -18.13
C ARG A 214 10.55 -13.27 -17.01
N LEU A 215 9.28 -12.99 -17.29
CA LEU A 215 8.17 -13.43 -16.44
C LEU A 215 7.80 -14.88 -16.80
N PRO A 216 7.89 -15.85 -15.85
CA PRO A 216 7.40 -17.20 -16.10
C PRO A 216 5.89 -17.13 -16.34
N ASN A 217 5.39 -17.80 -17.39
CA ASN A 217 3.97 -17.93 -17.77
C ASN A 217 3.28 -16.82 -18.58
N SER A 218 3.99 -15.86 -19.16
CA SER A 218 3.38 -15.00 -20.20
C SER A 218 3.24 -15.76 -21.52
N THR A 219 2.04 -16.23 -21.86
CA THR A 219 1.69 -16.69 -23.23
C THR A 219 1.78 -15.56 -24.27
N LYS A 220 1.93 -14.31 -23.83
CA LYS A 220 2.17 -13.13 -24.66
C LYS A 220 3.65 -12.87 -24.97
N GLN A 221 4.57 -13.69 -24.46
CA GLN A 221 6.00 -13.68 -24.85
C GLN A 221 6.47 -15.10 -25.25
N PRO A 222 5.99 -15.63 -26.40
CA PRO A 222 6.40 -16.94 -26.90
C PRO A 222 7.86 -16.96 -27.41
N ASP A 223 8.38 -15.81 -27.82
CA ASP A 223 9.75 -15.67 -28.30
C ASP A 223 10.66 -15.15 -27.20
N ARG A 224 11.93 -15.55 -27.22
CA ARG A 224 13.00 -14.93 -26.43
C ARG A 224 13.05 -13.45 -26.83
N VAL A 225 12.28 -12.60 -26.16
CA VAL A 225 12.47 -11.16 -26.23
C VAL A 225 13.72 -10.92 -25.40
N ARG A 226 14.89 -11.06 -26.04
CA ARG A 226 16.01 -10.20 -25.67
C ARG A 226 15.42 -8.79 -25.58
N ALA A 227 15.83 -8.02 -24.58
CA ALA A 227 15.71 -6.58 -24.66
C ALA A 227 16.66 -6.06 -25.78
N ASP A 228 16.47 -6.50 -27.02
CA ASP A 228 17.22 -6.09 -28.20
C ASP A 228 16.38 -6.10 -29.48
N ASN A 229 15.19 -5.51 -29.43
CA ASN A 229 14.88 -4.64 -30.56
C ASN A 229 15.74 -3.39 -30.35
N ARG A 230 16.95 -3.34 -30.91
CA ARG A 230 17.15 -3.17 -32.36
C ARG A 230 18.53 -3.66 -32.82
N ASN A 231 18.65 -3.92 -34.12
CA ASN A 231 19.89 -3.63 -34.83
C ASN A 231 20.33 -2.21 -34.46
N GLU A 232 21.42 -2.13 -33.72
CA GLU A 232 22.32 -0.97 -33.60
C GLU A 232 21.61 0.37 -33.39
N ASN A 233 21.24 0.70 -32.14
CA ASN A 233 21.60 1.99 -31.51
C ASN A 233 21.02 2.13 -30.09
N LEU A 234 21.75 1.54 -29.14
CA LEU A 234 22.09 2.06 -27.81
C LEU A 234 20.93 2.55 -26.91
N TRP A 235 20.43 1.65 -26.06
CA TRP A 235 19.98 2.04 -24.71
C TRP A 235 20.93 1.39 -23.71
N PHE A 236 21.73 2.23 -23.05
CA PHE A 236 22.63 1.84 -21.98
C PHE A 236 22.12 2.46 -20.68
N GLU A 237 21.72 1.65 -19.72
CA GLU A 237 21.72 2.11 -18.33
C GLU A 237 23.12 1.88 -17.76
N LYS A 238 23.82 3.00 -17.60
CA LYS A 238 25.18 3.07 -17.09
C LYS A 238 25.12 2.93 -15.56
N PHE A 239 25.16 1.71 -15.04
CA PHE A 239 25.38 1.50 -13.62
C PHE A 239 26.89 1.65 -13.34
N ASN A 240 27.26 2.79 -12.75
CA ASN A 240 28.63 3.01 -12.31
C ASN A 240 28.91 2.12 -11.08
N ALA A 241 29.38 0.91 -11.32
CA ALA A 241 29.87 0.03 -10.28
C ALA A 241 31.29 0.46 -9.89
N SER A 242 31.43 1.62 -9.26
CA SER A 242 32.64 1.92 -8.49
C SER A 242 32.41 1.43 -7.06
N GLY A 243 33.08 0.32 -6.72
CA GLY A 243 33.42 0.01 -5.34
C GLY A 243 34.50 0.94 -4.81
#